data_AF-A0A6L3GLH9-F1
#
_entry.id   AF-A0A6L3GLH9-F1
#
_cell.length_a   1.000
_cell.length_b   1.000
_cell.length_c   1.000
_cell.angle_alpha   90.00
_cell.angle_beta   90.00
_cell.angle_gamma   90.00
#
_symmetry.space_group_name_H-M   'P 1'
#
loop_
_entity.id
_entity.type
_entity.pdbx_description
1 polymer ?
#
loop_
_entity_poly.entity_id
_entity_poly.type
_entity_poly.pdbx_seq_one_letter_code
_entity_poly.pdbx_strand_id
1 'polypeptide(L)'
;MKQVNLRIYRTILTLLVGLFLSAGAYAQQISVRGIVKDQMGEPVIGANVLVKGTSNGVITDIDGKFALSAAKNDILIISFVGFMSQEIPVTGKDLMVTLKEDTGLLDEVVVLGYGANARKQDLSAAVGVLSNTDDLTVRPVSSTESLLQGQLAGVTVQSNGGDPTSTPSIVIRGQGSQNGDNVLWVVDGVPGAPIASMSDIESIVVLKDAASAAIYGAQSGAGGVILVTTKKAKAGIPTLSYEGTYGIRQATNLPEPLNAEEELEMRKRSYANANVTLPDGWNIEKNPWIGTTRTNWMDEIFRTAFYQRHNIALNVGTDNYSSRLSFSFDNDEGVLINTYNKNYAIRYNGKFDLNKWVSISEDLVWKNTENRSKDTNDAYTGPVLSAIYMPASATVYNPLDGTWGGTTTEDPEYIAKYGSNFAGAHGDAVNPVRLLRAENRFNRTSDVWSTTSLQIANIIQGLKFTSRFTYNLKTNNYKNFRP
;
A
#
# COMPACT_ATOMS: atom_id res chain seq x y z
N MET A 1 -45.63 14.75 43.74
CA MET A 1 -44.94 14.81 42.44
C MET A 1 -45.67 15.81 41.55
N LYS A 2 -45.10 17.00 41.30
CA LYS A 2 -45.68 18.00 40.40
C LYS A 2 -45.13 17.75 38.99
N GLN A 3 -45.99 17.42 38.04
CA GLN A 3 -45.61 17.28 36.63
C GLN A 3 -45.22 18.65 36.08
N VAL A 4 -43.94 18.81 35.73
CA VAL A 4 -43.44 20.00 35.04
C VAL A 4 -43.89 19.93 33.59
N ASN A 5 -44.58 20.97 33.12
CA ASN A 5 -45.15 21.02 31.78
C ASN A 5 -44.06 21.38 30.75
N LEU A 6 -43.41 20.36 30.19
CA LEU A 6 -42.28 20.49 29.24
C LEU A 6 -42.63 21.17 27.90
N ARG A 7 -43.90 21.49 27.63
CA ARG A 7 -44.32 22.15 26.37
C ARG A 7 -43.81 23.59 26.25
N ILE A 8 -43.71 24.31 27.37
CA ILE A 8 -43.24 25.71 27.38
C ILE A 8 -41.75 25.79 27.06
N TYR A 9 -40.94 24.90 27.64
CA TYR A 9 -39.49 24.85 27.38
C TYR A 9 -39.16 24.41 25.95
N ARG A 10 -39.96 23.50 25.34
CA ARG A 10 -39.81 23.12 23.94
C ARG A 10 -40.09 24.27 22.97
N THR A 11 -41.05 25.13 23.29
CA THR A 11 -41.44 26.28 22.45
C THR A 11 -40.43 27.43 22.59
N ILE A 12 -39.91 27.67 23.79
CA ILE A 12 -38.87 28.69 24.03
C ILE A 12 -37.54 28.26 23.40
N LEU A 13 -37.17 26.97 23.44
CA LEU A 13 -35.95 26.47 22.81
C LEU A 13 -36.01 26.55 21.28
N THR A 14 -37.16 26.30 20.66
CA THR A 14 -37.33 26.46 19.20
C THR A 14 -37.32 27.93 18.78
N LEU A 15 -37.85 28.84 19.61
CA LEU A 15 -37.76 30.28 19.35
C LEU A 15 -36.33 30.83 19.51
N LEU A 16 -35.57 30.32 20.49
CA LEU A 16 -34.16 30.69 20.70
C LEU A 16 -33.26 30.14 19.58
N VAL A 17 -33.48 28.91 19.13
CA VAL A 17 -32.75 28.33 17.98
C VAL A 17 -33.11 29.06 16.67
N GLY A 18 -34.37 29.48 16.50
CA GLY A 18 -34.81 30.31 15.36
C GLY A 18 -34.19 31.71 15.35
N LEU A 19 -33.97 32.33 16.51
CA LEU A 19 -33.30 33.64 16.59
C LEU A 19 -31.80 33.56 16.27
N PHE A 20 -31.11 32.49 16.70
CA PHE A 20 -29.69 32.29 16.38
C PHE A 20 -29.42 31.91 14.90
N LEU A 21 -30.42 31.39 14.19
CA LEU A 21 -30.34 31.09 12.74
C LEU A 21 -30.51 32.32 11.82
N SER A 22 -30.92 33.47 12.37
CA SER A 22 -31.17 34.69 11.59
C SER A 22 -30.00 35.69 11.57
N ALA A 23 -28.91 35.41 12.28
CA ALA A 23 -27.69 36.22 12.28
C ALA A 23 -26.71 35.84 11.15
N GLY A 24 -27.22 35.38 10.01
CA GLY A 24 -26.46 35.32 8.77
C GLY A 24 -26.19 36.74 8.29
N ALA A 25 -25.02 37.27 8.64
CA ALA A 25 -24.56 38.56 8.17
C ALA A 25 -24.68 38.62 6.63
N TYR A 26 -25.52 39.52 6.12
CA TYR A 26 -25.42 39.98 4.74
C TYR A 26 -24.12 40.76 4.62
N ALA A 27 -23.01 40.05 4.43
CA ALA A 27 -21.80 40.67 3.94
C ALA A 27 -22.10 41.16 2.52
N GLN A 28 -21.98 42.46 2.28
CA GLN A 28 -22.11 43.03 0.95
C GLN A 28 -21.09 42.35 0.03
N GLN A 29 -21.57 41.48 -0.85
CA GLN A 29 -20.76 40.87 -1.88
C GLN A 29 -20.37 41.95 -2.88
N ILE A 30 -19.08 42.08 -3.13
CA ILE A 30 -18.51 42.99 -4.11
C ILE A 30 -17.91 42.17 -5.24
N SER A 31 -18.01 42.69 -6.47
CA SER A 31 -17.27 42.13 -7.60
C SER A 31 -15.80 42.49 -7.43
N VAL A 32 -14.98 41.51 -7.06
CA VAL A 32 -13.53 41.63 -7.03
C VAL A 32 -12.99 41.31 -8.41
N ARG A 33 -12.15 42.18 -8.93
CA ARG A 33 -11.44 41.98 -10.20
C ARG A 33 -9.95 42.04 -9.97
N GLY A 34 -9.18 41.35 -10.80
CA GLY A 34 -7.74 41.43 -10.72
C GLY A 34 -7.03 40.76 -11.88
N ILE A 35 -5.71 40.87 -11.87
CA ILE A 35 -4.80 40.23 -12.82
C ILE A 35 -3.72 39.46 -12.06
N VAL A 36 -3.45 38.24 -12.52
CA VAL A 36 -2.40 37.36 -11.99
C VAL A 36 -1.25 37.32 -13.00
N LYS A 37 -0.05 37.61 -12.53
CA LYS A 37 1.19 37.63 -13.32
C LYS A 37 2.29 36.82 -12.65
N ASP A 38 3.29 36.42 -13.41
CA ASP A 38 4.52 35.84 -12.88
C ASP A 38 5.56 36.93 -12.53
N GLN A 39 6.74 36.50 -12.05
CA GLN A 39 7.85 37.40 -11.70
C GLN A 39 8.48 38.11 -12.92
N MET A 40 8.30 37.56 -14.12
CA MET A 40 8.77 38.16 -15.38
C MET A 40 7.77 39.17 -15.95
N GLY A 41 6.57 39.26 -15.36
CA GLY A 41 5.51 40.20 -15.73
C GLY A 41 4.51 39.65 -16.75
N GLU A 42 4.63 38.37 -17.11
CA GLU A 42 3.75 37.66 -18.04
C GLU A 42 2.44 37.26 -17.34
N PRO A 43 1.30 37.27 -18.06
CA PRO A 43 0.02 36.84 -17.49
C PRO A 43 0.00 35.34 -17.21
N VAL A 44 -0.47 34.96 -16.01
CA VAL A 44 -0.63 33.55 -15.64
C VAL A 44 -2.02 33.09 -16.06
N ILE A 45 -2.08 32.37 -17.17
CA ILE A 45 -3.32 31.82 -17.73
C ILE A 45 -3.69 30.54 -16.97
N GLY A 46 -4.93 30.47 -16.45
CA GLY A 46 -5.43 29.25 -15.80
C GLY A 46 -5.15 29.14 -14.29
N ALA A 47 -4.63 30.18 -13.64
CA ALA A 47 -4.56 30.26 -12.18
C ALA A 47 -5.96 30.18 -11.53
N ASN A 48 -6.07 29.37 -10.47
CA ASN A 48 -7.28 29.20 -9.68
C ASN A 48 -7.35 30.29 -8.60
N VAL A 49 -8.50 30.97 -8.48
CA VAL A 49 -8.75 32.05 -7.51
C VAL A 49 -9.97 31.68 -6.68
N LEU A 50 -9.77 31.34 -5.41
CA LEU A 50 -10.80 30.78 -4.53
C LEU A 50 -10.98 31.64 -3.27
N VAL A 51 -12.22 31.87 -2.81
CA VAL A 51 -12.46 32.46 -1.48
C VAL A 51 -12.21 31.41 -0.39
N LYS A 52 -11.25 31.68 0.50
CA LYS A 52 -10.79 30.79 1.56
C LYS A 52 -11.94 30.25 2.41
N GLY A 53 -12.02 28.93 2.55
CA GLY A 53 -13.05 28.25 3.34
C GLY A 53 -14.38 28.03 2.60
N THR A 54 -14.45 28.35 1.30
CA THR A 54 -15.66 28.15 0.47
C THR A 54 -15.32 27.44 -0.84
N SER A 55 -16.33 27.02 -1.59
CA SER A 55 -16.21 26.51 -2.97
C SER A 55 -16.35 27.60 -4.04
N ASN A 56 -16.44 28.87 -3.64
CA ASN A 56 -16.66 29.99 -4.55
C ASN A 56 -15.31 30.46 -5.14
N GLY A 57 -15.07 30.16 -6.42
CA GLY A 57 -13.84 30.50 -7.11
C GLY A 57 -13.98 30.55 -8.62
N VAL A 58 -12.96 31.10 -9.27
CA VAL A 58 -12.88 31.31 -10.73
C VAL A 58 -11.48 31.01 -11.23
N ILE A 59 -11.35 30.81 -12.54
CA ILE A 59 -10.06 30.61 -13.22
C ILE A 59 -9.73 31.88 -14.01
N THR A 60 -8.45 32.26 -14.03
CA THR A 60 -7.96 33.39 -14.82
C THR A 60 -8.02 33.13 -16.33
N ASP A 61 -8.28 34.18 -17.10
CA ASP A 61 -8.37 34.14 -18.56
C ASP A 61 -6.99 34.22 -19.26
N ILE A 62 -7.00 34.39 -20.60
CA ILE A 62 -5.77 34.45 -21.42
C ILE A 62 -4.89 35.66 -21.09
N ASP A 63 -5.47 36.72 -20.54
CA ASP A 63 -4.76 37.92 -20.11
C ASP A 63 -4.41 37.84 -18.61
N GLY A 64 -4.63 36.70 -17.96
CA GLY A 64 -4.42 36.49 -16.53
C GLY A 64 -5.47 37.19 -15.65
N LYS A 65 -6.58 37.68 -16.22
CA LYS A 65 -7.60 38.43 -15.48
C LYS A 65 -8.62 37.49 -14.84
N PHE A 66 -9.16 37.90 -13.69
CA PHE A 66 -10.26 37.22 -13.03
C PHE A 66 -11.31 38.20 -12.52
N ALA A 67 -12.55 37.71 -12.37
CA ALA A 67 -13.65 38.42 -11.72
C ALA A 67 -14.46 37.45 -10.87
N LEU A 68 -14.65 37.77 -9.58
CA LEU A 68 -15.22 36.90 -8.55
C LEU A 68 -16.07 37.73 -7.59
N SER A 69 -17.20 37.18 -7.14
CA SER A 69 -18.01 37.79 -6.08
C SER A 69 -17.49 37.36 -4.71
N ALA A 70 -17.03 38.30 -3.87
CA ALA A 70 -16.54 38.01 -2.52
C ALA A 70 -16.92 39.14 -1.54
N ALA A 71 -16.94 38.86 -0.24
CA ALA A 71 -17.20 39.87 0.77
C ALA A 71 -15.96 40.75 1.04
N LYS A 72 -16.21 41.99 1.48
CA LYS A 72 -15.15 42.87 1.99
C LYS A 72 -14.53 42.23 3.24
N ASN A 73 -13.22 42.01 3.23
CA ASN A 73 -12.41 41.25 4.21
C ASN A 73 -12.29 39.73 4.00
N ASP A 74 -12.85 39.15 2.94
CA ASP A 74 -12.53 37.76 2.58
C ASP A 74 -11.04 37.62 2.18
N ILE A 75 -10.52 36.40 2.27
CA ILE A 75 -9.17 36.06 1.81
C ILE A 75 -9.29 35.24 0.53
N LEU A 76 -8.63 35.68 -0.54
CA LEU A 76 -8.49 34.91 -1.77
C LEU A 76 -7.25 34.03 -1.67
N ILE A 77 -7.40 32.75 -2.00
CA ILE A 77 -6.30 31.82 -2.26
C ILE A 77 -6.11 31.77 -3.77
N ILE A 78 -4.93 32.16 -4.23
CA ILE A 78 -4.55 32.11 -5.64
C ILE A 78 -3.48 31.04 -5.79
N SER A 79 -3.75 30.05 -6.63
CA SER A 79 -2.85 28.92 -6.85
C SER A 79 -2.74 28.59 -8.34
N PHE A 80 -1.56 28.16 -8.75
CA PHE A 80 -1.30 27.65 -10.08
C PHE A 80 -0.16 26.63 -10.01
N VAL A 81 -0.19 25.62 -10.90
CA VAL A 81 0.82 24.56 -10.90
C VAL A 81 2.19 25.17 -11.20
N GLY A 82 3.19 24.88 -10.36
CA GLY A 82 4.54 25.45 -10.45
C GLY A 82 4.75 26.77 -9.71
N PHE A 83 3.74 27.27 -8.99
CA PHE A 83 3.82 28.53 -8.22
C PHE A 83 3.36 28.34 -6.77
N MET A 84 3.96 29.10 -5.86
CA MET A 84 3.54 29.14 -4.45
C MET A 84 2.14 29.74 -4.34
N SER A 85 1.24 29.06 -3.62
CA SER A 85 -0.09 29.59 -3.33
C SER A 85 0.01 30.85 -2.47
N GLN A 86 -0.74 31.89 -2.84
CA GLN A 86 -0.75 33.16 -2.11
C GLN A 86 -2.14 33.47 -1.54
N GLU A 87 -2.16 33.97 -0.31
CA GLU A 87 -3.34 34.47 0.36
C GLU A 87 -3.40 36.00 0.27
N ILE A 88 -4.43 36.53 -0.39
CA ILE A 88 -4.59 37.96 -0.65
C ILE A 88 -5.92 38.46 -0.05
N PRO A 89 -5.91 39.45 0.86
CA PRO A 89 -7.13 40.01 1.41
C PRO A 89 -7.90 40.85 0.37
N VAL A 90 -9.22 40.71 0.35
CA VAL A 90 -10.11 41.49 -0.51
C VAL A 90 -10.23 42.92 0.01
N THR A 91 -9.67 43.88 -0.73
CA THR A 91 -9.60 45.30 -0.33
C THR A 91 -10.58 46.22 -1.07
N GLY A 92 -11.35 45.70 -2.03
CA GLY A 92 -12.35 46.45 -2.81
C GLY A 92 -11.79 47.32 -3.94
N LYS A 93 -10.50 47.19 -4.25
CA LYS A 93 -9.85 47.71 -5.47
C LYS A 93 -9.45 46.55 -6.38
N ASP A 94 -9.16 46.84 -7.65
CA ASP A 94 -8.60 45.86 -8.57
C ASP A 94 -7.26 45.33 -8.02
N LEU A 95 -7.13 44.01 -7.97
CA LEU A 95 -5.95 43.33 -7.42
C LEU A 95 -4.93 43.05 -8.52
N MET A 96 -3.66 43.35 -8.25
CA MET A 96 -2.54 42.85 -9.05
C MET A 96 -1.75 41.87 -8.20
N VAL A 97 -1.72 40.61 -8.61
CA VAL A 97 -1.09 39.53 -7.86
C VAL A 97 0.06 38.97 -8.69
N THR A 98 1.25 39.00 -8.12
CA THR A 98 2.44 38.40 -8.72
C THR A 98 2.73 37.08 -8.03
N LEU A 99 2.47 35.98 -8.72
CA LEU A 99 2.81 34.65 -8.23
C LEU A 99 4.33 34.46 -8.26
N LYS A 100 4.83 33.81 -7.21
CA LYS A 100 6.23 33.42 -7.11
C LYS A 100 6.34 31.98 -7.51
N GLU A 101 7.30 31.66 -8.36
CA GLU A 101 7.60 30.27 -8.71
C GLU A 101 7.82 29.43 -7.45
N ASP A 102 7.32 28.21 -7.47
CA ASP A 102 7.52 27.26 -6.38
C ASP A 102 8.90 26.61 -6.54
N THR A 103 9.93 27.25 -5.98
CA THR A 103 11.28 26.68 -5.87
C THR A 103 11.37 25.57 -4.83
N GLY A 104 10.29 25.26 -4.09
CA GLY A 104 10.25 24.27 -3.03
C GLY A 104 10.62 22.85 -3.50
N LEU A 105 10.34 22.51 -4.76
CA LEU A 105 10.74 21.24 -5.38
C LEU A 105 12.27 21.06 -5.52
N LEU A 106 13.04 22.16 -5.51
CA LEU A 106 14.50 22.21 -5.66
C LEU A 106 15.22 22.45 -4.32
N ASP A 107 14.56 23.17 -3.40
CA ASP A 107 15.03 23.41 -2.04
C ASP A 107 14.74 22.25 -1.08
N GLU A 108 14.12 21.18 -1.58
CA GLU A 108 13.82 19.99 -0.80
C GLU A 108 15.10 19.38 -0.23
N VAL A 109 15.11 19.23 1.10
CA VAL A 109 16.21 18.66 1.85
C VAL A 109 15.97 17.16 1.99
N VAL A 110 16.79 16.38 1.30
CA VAL A 110 16.77 14.92 1.45
C VAL A 110 17.82 14.48 2.45
N VAL A 111 17.49 13.43 3.20
CA VAL A 111 18.42 12.83 4.15
C VAL A 111 19.25 11.79 3.40
N LEU A 112 20.56 12.00 3.32
CA LEU A 112 21.51 11.03 2.80
C LEU A 112 22.38 10.46 3.92
N GLY A 113 22.75 9.18 3.77
CA GLY A 113 23.66 8.52 4.69
C GLY A 113 23.15 8.51 6.13
N TYR A 114 24.01 8.96 7.04
CA TYR A 114 23.75 8.98 8.48
C TYR A 114 23.07 10.27 8.99
N GLY A 115 22.35 11.00 8.12
CA GLY A 115 21.67 12.24 8.54
C GLY A 115 22.28 13.52 7.98
N ALA A 116 23.02 13.43 6.87
CA ALA A 116 23.43 14.60 6.12
C ALA A 116 22.23 15.09 5.31
N ASN A 117 21.69 16.23 5.72
CA ASN A 117 20.70 16.97 4.96
C ASN A 117 21.40 17.55 3.73
N ALA A 118 21.08 17.03 2.54
CA ALA A 118 21.55 17.58 1.28
C ALA A 118 20.36 18.18 0.54
N ARG A 119 20.53 19.38 -0.01
CA ARG A 119 19.51 19.91 -0.91
C ARG A 119 19.56 19.11 -2.19
N LYS A 120 18.41 18.82 -2.77
CA LYS A 120 18.29 18.08 -4.02
C LYS A 120 19.16 18.69 -5.13
N GLN A 121 19.23 20.02 -5.22
CA GLN A 121 20.07 20.74 -6.19
C GLN A 121 21.58 20.58 -5.99
N ASP A 122 22.03 20.27 -4.77
CA ASP A 122 23.46 20.14 -4.43
C ASP A 122 24.00 18.72 -4.69
N LEU A 123 23.14 17.82 -5.18
CA LEU A 123 23.50 16.42 -5.41
C LEU A 123 24.16 16.23 -6.77
N SER A 124 25.43 15.84 -6.75
CA SER A 124 26.17 15.38 -7.93
C SER A 124 25.84 13.93 -8.31
N ALA A 125 25.13 13.19 -7.44
CA ALA A 125 24.80 11.78 -7.61
C ALA A 125 23.42 11.57 -8.26
N ALA A 126 23.25 10.44 -8.94
CA ALA A 126 21.98 10.07 -9.57
C ALA A 126 20.99 9.58 -8.50
N VAL A 127 20.24 10.51 -7.92
CA VAL A 127 19.27 10.25 -6.86
C VAL A 127 17.84 10.38 -7.40
N GLY A 128 17.01 9.36 -7.16
CA GLY A 128 15.57 9.44 -7.36
C GLY A 128 14.89 9.85 -6.06
N VAL A 129 14.00 10.83 -6.08
CA VAL A 129 13.28 11.31 -4.89
C VAL A 129 11.79 11.22 -5.16
N LEU A 130 11.07 10.52 -4.28
CA LEU A 130 9.62 10.47 -4.26
C LEU A 130 9.16 11.13 -2.96
N SER A 131 8.78 12.39 -3.09
CA SER A 131 8.41 13.28 -2.00
C SER A 131 7.10 13.96 -2.32
N ASN A 132 6.03 13.22 -2.11
CA ASN A 132 4.71 13.82 -2.08
C ASN A 132 3.74 12.87 -1.36
N THR A 133 3.25 13.29 -0.20
CA THR A 133 2.23 12.51 0.51
C THR A 133 0.93 12.45 -0.30
N ASP A 134 0.64 13.42 -1.17
CA ASP A 134 -0.58 13.43 -1.98
C ASP A 134 -0.52 12.42 -3.14
N ASP A 135 0.61 12.30 -3.85
CA ASP A 135 0.75 11.29 -4.92
C ASP A 135 0.92 9.86 -4.38
N LEU A 136 1.52 9.73 -3.19
CA LEU A 136 1.69 8.46 -2.50
C LEU A 136 0.39 7.94 -1.87
N THR A 137 -0.48 8.82 -1.38
CA THR A 137 -1.75 8.45 -0.72
C THR A 137 -2.87 8.11 -1.68
N VAL A 138 -2.86 8.62 -2.92
CA VAL A 138 -3.92 8.40 -3.91
C VAL A 138 -3.81 7.04 -4.60
N ARG A 139 -2.65 6.38 -4.56
CA ARG A 139 -2.47 5.09 -5.26
C ARG A 139 -2.90 3.90 -4.40
N PRO A 140 -3.83 3.04 -4.87
CA PRO A 140 -4.22 1.82 -4.18
C PRO A 140 -3.16 0.73 -4.38
N VAL A 141 -1.95 0.95 -3.89
CA VAL A 141 -0.88 -0.06 -3.95
C VAL A 141 -0.89 -0.95 -2.72
N SER A 142 -0.49 -2.20 -2.88
CA SER A 142 -0.49 -3.18 -1.81
C SER A 142 0.79 -3.17 -0.96
N SER A 143 1.86 -2.52 -1.40
CA SER A 143 3.13 -2.48 -0.67
C SER A 143 3.94 -1.22 -0.98
N THR A 144 4.97 -0.95 -0.17
CA THR A 144 5.90 0.17 -0.38
C THR A 144 6.66 0.05 -1.70
N GLU A 145 7.05 -1.16 -2.08
CA GLU A 145 7.74 -1.44 -3.34
C GLU A 145 6.88 -1.03 -4.55
N SER A 146 5.58 -1.34 -4.50
CA SER A 146 4.62 -0.93 -5.54
C SER A 146 4.44 0.59 -5.65
N LEU A 147 4.72 1.37 -4.59
CA LEU A 147 4.74 2.84 -4.69
C LEU A 147 5.80 3.31 -5.69
N LEU A 148 6.94 2.62 -5.78
CA LEU A 148 8.05 3.00 -6.66
C LEU A 148 7.81 2.64 -8.13
N GLN A 149 6.83 1.78 -8.42
CA GLN A 149 6.56 1.30 -9.77
C GLN A 149 6.21 2.48 -10.70
N GLY A 150 7.02 2.66 -11.74
CA GLY A 150 6.85 3.71 -12.75
C GLY A 150 7.14 5.13 -12.27
N GLN A 151 7.57 5.32 -11.02
CA GLN A 151 7.82 6.65 -10.46
C GLN A 151 9.24 7.16 -10.74
N LEU A 152 10.21 6.25 -10.90
CA LEU A 152 11.62 6.60 -11.00
C LEU A 152 12.26 5.93 -12.23
N ALA A 153 12.91 6.74 -13.07
CA ALA A 153 13.68 6.23 -14.20
C ALA A 153 14.80 5.28 -13.73
N GLY A 154 14.93 4.13 -14.39
CA GLY A 154 15.92 3.11 -14.04
C GLY A 154 15.59 2.32 -12.78
N VAL A 155 14.36 2.39 -12.26
CA VAL A 155 13.87 1.52 -11.19
C VAL A 155 12.77 0.63 -11.76
N THR A 156 13.04 -0.67 -11.83
CA THR A 156 12.08 -1.67 -12.29
C THR A 156 11.52 -2.39 -11.08
N VAL A 157 10.20 -2.37 -10.93
CA VAL A 157 9.47 -3.12 -9.90
C VAL A 157 8.76 -4.28 -10.59
N GLN A 158 9.12 -5.51 -10.25
CA GLN A 158 8.53 -6.71 -10.82
C GLN A 158 7.57 -7.34 -9.80
N SER A 159 6.31 -7.48 -10.20
CA SER A 159 5.29 -8.14 -9.37
C SER A 159 5.58 -9.63 -9.27
N ASN A 160 5.55 -10.15 -8.04
CA ASN A 160 5.78 -11.58 -7.74
C ASN A 160 4.45 -12.34 -7.59
N GLY A 161 3.42 -11.94 -8.34
CA GLY A 161 2.09 -12.56 -8.32
C GLY A 161 1.14 -11.97 -7.28
N GLY A 162 0.06 -12.71 -6.99
CA GLY A 162 -1.05 -12.28 -6.12
C GLY A 162 -0.97 -12.76 -4.67
N ASP A 163 0.17 -13.28 -4.24
CA ASP A 163 0.38 -13.74 -2.87
C ASP A 163 0.49 -12.53 -1.91
N PRO A 164 -0.36 -12.41 -0.87
CA PRO A 164 -0.35 -11.28 0.05
C PRO A 164 0.91 -11.20 0.94
N THR A 165 1.71 -12.26 0.97
CA THR A 165 2.96 -12.37 1.76
C THR A 165 4.21 -12.06 0.93
N SER A 166 4.08 -12.02 -0.40
CA SER A 166 5.17 -11.74 -1.32
C SER A 166 5.27 -10.24 -1.59
N THR A 167 6.46 -9.68 -1.45
CA THR A 167 6.73 -8.30 -1.88
C THR A 167 7.27 -8.29 -3.31
N PRO A 168 6.92 -7.29 -4.14
CA PRO A 168 7.53 -7.10 -5.45
C PRO A 168 9.05 -6.99 -5.36
N SER A 169 9.77 -7.57 -6.33
CA SER A 169 11.21 -7.38 -6.42
C SER A 169 11.53 -6.02 -7.04
N ILE A 170 12.60 -5.39 -6.58
CA ILE A 170 13.08 -4.11 -7.12
C ILE A 170 14.45 -4.33 -7.72
N VAL A 171 14.64 -3.83 -8.93
CA VAL A 171 15.92 -3.81 -9.63
C VAL A 171 16.24 -2.38 -10.04
N ILE A 172 17.41 -1.89 -9.63
CA ILE A 172 17.88 -0.54 -9.95
C ILE A 172 18.94 -0.64 -11.04
N ARG A 173 18.71 0.01 -12.18
CA ARG A 173 19.59 0.04 -13.37
C ARG A 173 19.90 -1.32 -13.99
N GLY A 174 18.97 -2.27 -13.87
CA GLY A 174 19.12 -3.63 -14.39
C GLY A 174 19.88 -4.54 -13.44
N GLN A 175 19.91 -5.83 -13.78
CA GLN A 175 20.55 -6.85 -12.96
C GLN A 175 22.05 -6.92 -13.29
N GLY A 176 22.89 -6.56 -12.32
CA GLY A 176 24.35 -6.62 -12.37
C GLY A 176 24.94 -7.93 -11.83
N SER A 177 24.17 -8.74 -11.11
CA SER A 177 24.60 -10.03 -10.53
C SER A 177 23.79 -11.22 -11.03
N GLN A 178 24.48 -12.30 -11.42
CA GLN A 178 23.84 -13.57 -11.80
C GLN A 178 23.06 -14.21 -10.63
N ASN A 179 23.45 -13.91 -9.38
CA ASN A 179 22.78 -14.43 -8.18
C ASN A 179 21.70 -13.47 -7.63
N GLY A 180 21.38 -12.41 -8.37
CA GLY A 180 20.42 -11.37 -7.98
C GLY A 180 21.07 -10.19 -7.25
N ASP A 181 20.40 -9.04 -7.37
CA ASP A 181 20.79 -7.78 -6.73
C ASP A 181 19.71 -7.35 -5.75
N ASN A 182 19.86 -7.77 -4.49
CA ASN A 182 18.95 -7.32 -3.45
C ASN A 182 19.25 -5.86 -3.10
N VAL A 183 18.24 -5.01 -3.20
CA VAL A 183 18.33 -3.61 -2.81
C VAL A 183 18.39 -3.49 -1.29
N LEU A 184 19.27 -2.65 -0.77
CA LEU A 184 19.33 -2.36 0.65
C LEU A 184 18.25 -1.34 1.02
N TRP A 185 17.35 -1.71 1.93
CA TRP A 185 16.41 -0.78 2.55
C TRP A 185 17.00 -0.17 3.81
N VAL A 186 16.94 1.14 3.93
CA VAL A 186 17.38 1.89 5.11
C VAL A 186 16.23 2.77 5.56
N VAL A 187 15.72 2.53 6.76
CA VAL A 187 14.64 3.34 7.34
C VAL A 187 15.25 4.24 8.41
N ASP A 188 15.15 5.56 8.23
CA ASP A 188 15.69 6.57 9.16
C ASP A 188 17.17 6.37 9.54
N GLY A 189 17.97 5.92 8.57
CA GLY A 189 19.40 5.67 8.74
C GLY A 189 19.73 4.31 9.37
N VAL A 190 18.75 3.43 9.57
CA VAL A 190 18.94 2.07 10.08
C VAL A 190 18.73 1.04 8.96
N PRO A 191 19.79 0.34 8.52
CA PRO A 191 19.67 -0.73 7.53
C PRO A 191 18.76 -1.87 8.00
N GLY A 192 17.81 -2.27 7.16
CA GLY A 192 16.89 -3.38 7.42
C GLY A 192 15.78 -3.11 8.43
N ALA A 193 15.70 -1.91 9.00
CA ALA A 193 14.59 -1.55 9.90
C ALA A 193 13.24 -1.61 9.15
N PRO A 194 12.16 -2.05 9.81
CA PRO A 194 10.88 -2.26 9.17
C PRO A 194 10.15 -0.93 8.92
N ILE A 195 9.39 -0.90 7.84
CA ILE A 195 8.36 0.12 7.62
C ILE A 195 7.10 -0.34 8.37
N ALA A 196 6.71 0.43 9.39
CA ALA A 196 5.54 0.14 10.24
C ALA A 196 4.25 0.22 9.42
N SER A 197 4.04 1.34 8.74
CA SER A 197 2.94 1.60 7.81
C SER A 197 3.41 2.46 6.64
N MET A 198 2.78 2.32 5.47
CA MET A 198 3.01 3.22 4.35
C MET A 198 2.59 4.66 4.68
N SER A 199 1.57 4.84 5.52
CA SER A 199 1.11 6.15 5.98
C SER A 199 2.13 6.90 6.85
N ASP A 200 3.13 6.20 7.39
CA ASP A 200 4.21 6.79 8.17
C ASP A 200 5.38 7.28 7.30
N ILE A 201 5.37 7.01 5.99
CA ILE A 201 6.42 7.45 5.06
C ILE A 201 6.26 8.95 4.79
N GLU A 202 7.36 9.71 4.96
CA GLU A 202 7.46 11.11 4.54
C GLU A 202 8.04 11.17 3.13
N SER A 203 9.14 10.45 2.87
CA SER A 203 9.80 10.42 1.57
C SER A 203 10.54 9.11 1.34
N ILE A 204 10.68 8.76 0.05
CA ILE A 204 11.52 7.64 -0.40
C ILE A 204 12.59 8.19 -1.34
N VAL A 205 13.85 7.89 -1.04
CA VAL A 205 15.00 8.31 -1.83
C VAL A 205 15.75 7.08 -2.33
N VAL A 206 15.95 6.98 -3.63
CA VAL A 206 16.63 5.85 -4.26
C VAL A 206 18.00 6.28 -4.74
N LEU A 207 19.04 5.67 -4.16
CA LEU A 207 20.44 5.84 -4.54
C LEU A 207 20.78 4.84 -5.65
N LYS A 208 20.94 5.36 -6.88
CA LYS A 208 21.07 4.55 -8.10
C LYS A 208 22.52 4.30 -8.52
N ASP A 209 23.48 4.97 -7.92
CA ASP A 209 24.89 4.81 -8.25
C ASP A 209 25.69 4.25 -7.07
N ALA A 210 26.79 3.57 -7.40
CA ALA A 210 27.65 2.93 -6.42
C ALA A 210 28.33 3.95 -5.48
N ALA A 211 28.59 5.17 -5.97
CA ALA A 211 29.25 6.21 -5.19
C ALA A 211 28.37 6.74 -4.04
N SER A 212 27.09 7.00 -4.29
CA SER A 212 26.14 7.40 -3.25
C SER A 212 25.78 6.25 -2.32
N ALA A 213 25.65 5.04 -2.87
CA ALA A 213 25.37 3.83 -2.10
C ALA A 213 26.52 3.41 -1.16
N ALA A 214 27.79 3.67 -1.56
CA ALA A 214 28.99 3.28 -0.80
C ALA A 214 29.04 3.81 0.63
N ILE A 215 28.30 4.88 0.95
CA ILE A 215 28.16 5.40 2.31
C ILE A 215 27.59 4.33 3.28
N TYR A 216 26.79 3.40 2.76
CA TYR A 216 26.21 2.27 3.51
C TYR A 216 27.07 1.00 3.47
N GLY A 217 28.27 1.08 2.86
CA GLY A 217 29.26 0.00 2.86
C GLY A 217 28.88 -1.21 2.02
N ALA A 218 29.54 -2.36 2.26
CA ALA A 218 29.37 -3.58 1.46
C ALA A 218 27.92 -4.12 1.42
N GLN A 219 27.08 -3.76 2.40
CA GLN A 219 25.67 -4.12 2.45
C GLN A 219 24.83 -3.51 1.32
N SER A 220 25.26 -2.40 0.72
CA SER A 220 24.55 -1.81 -0.42
C SER A 220 24.72 -2.61 -1.71
N GLY A 221 25.72 -3.50 -1.76
CA GLY A 221 26.03 -4.35 -2.91
C GLY A 221 26.10 -3.59 -4.24
N ALA A 222 25.83 -4.31 -5.33
CA ALA A 222 25.62 -3.73 -6.66
C ALA A 222 24.16 -3.29 -6.91
N GLY A 223 23.23 -3.64 -6.01
CA GLY A 223 21.79 -3.45 -6.19
C GLY A 223 21.27 -2.04 -5.86
N GLY A 224 22.06 -1.20 -5.20
CA GLY A 224 21.65 0.15 -4.80
C GLY A 224 20.96 0.21 -3.44
N VAL A 225 20.53 1.41 -3.05
CA VAL A 225 19.96 1.67 -1.70
C VAL A 225 18.64 2.44 -1.83
N ILE A 226 17.62 2.01 -1.09
CA ILE A 226 16.37 2.75 -0.90
C ILE A 226 16.33 3.27 0.53
N LEU A 227 16.31 4.59 0.66
CA LEU A 227 16.17 5.31 1.90
C LEU A 227 14.70 5.66 2.11
N VAL A 228 14.19 5.36 3.28
CA VAL A 228 12.85 5.74 3.70
C VAL A 228 12.98 6.67 4.89
N THR A 229 12.50 7.90 4.72
CA THR A 229 12.36 8.85 5.82
C THR A 229 10.93 8.78 6.32
N THR A 230 10.74 8.66 7.63
CA THR A 230 9.41 8.60 8.21
C THR A 230 8.98 9.92 8.82
N LYS A 231 7.66 10.13 8.88
CA LYS A 231 7.03 11.29 9.51
C LYS A 231 7.55 11.41 10.94
N LYS A 232 8.30 12.47 11.22
CA LYS A 232 8.86 12.76 12.54
C LYS A 232 7.92 13.61 13.37
N ALA A 233 8.14 13.56 14.68
CA ALA A 233 7.45 14.45 15.60
C ALA A 233 7.80 15.92 15.29
N LYS A 234 6.78 16.79 15.24
CA LYS A 234 6.93 18.23 14.98
C LYS A 234 6.33 19.03 16.14
N ALA A 235 6.99 20.13 16.50
CA ALA A 235 6.46 21.09 17.46
C ALA A 235 5.18 21.73 16.93
N GLY A 236 4.22 22.04 17.82
CA GLY A 236 2.99 22.72 17.46
C GLY A 236 1.75 22.14 18.12
N ILE A 237 0.60 22.53 17.58
CA ILE A 237 -0.71 22.11 18.09
C ILE A 237 -0.81 20.58 18.00
N PRO A 238 -1.28 19.89 19.06
CA PRO A 238 -1.59 18.47 19.01
C PRO A 238 -2.45 18.12 17.80
N THR A 239 -2.02 17.16 16.99
CA THR A 239 -2.79 16.65 15.86
C THR A 239 -3.06 15.16 16.02
N LEU A 240 -4.31 14.78 15.74
CA LEU A 240 -4.74 13.40 15.65
C LEU A 240 -5.19 13.15 14.22
N SER A 241 -4.58 12.19 13.54
CA SER A 241 -4.96 11.78 12.19
C SER A 241 -5.44 10.33 12.19
N TYR A 242 -6.42 10.05 11.33
CA TYR A 242 -6.89 8.72 11.01
C TYR A 242 -6.94 8.55 9.49
N GLU A 243 -6.33 7.49 8.99
CA GLU A 243 -6.37 7.08 7.61
C GLU A 243 -6.93 5.67 7.52
N GLY A 244 -7.91 5.47 6.64
CA GLY A 244 -8.59 4.19 6.45
C GLY A 244 -8.73 3.87 4.96
N THR A 245 -8.28 2.70 4.57
CA THR A 245 -8.37 2.20 3.19
C THR A 245 -9.08 0.86 3.18
N TYR A 246 -9.97 0.68 2.21
CA TYR A 246 -10.68 -0.58 1.97
C TYR A 246 -10.64 -0.90 0.49
N GLY A 247 -10.60 -2.18 0.15
CA GLY A 247 -10.74 -2.60 -1.23
C GLY A 247 -10.96 -4.09 -1.40
N ILE A 248 -11.26 -4.45 -2.64
CA ILE A 248 -11.42 -5.84 -3.08
C ILE A 248 -10.38 -6.13 -4.16
N ARG A 249 -9.93 -7.38 -4.20
CA ARG A 249 -9.00 -7.92 -5.20
C ARG A 249 -9.63 -9.15 -5.83
N GLN A 250 -9.51 -9.25 -7.14
CA GLN A 250 -9.95 -10.41 -7.91
C GLN A 250 -8.81 -10.85 -8.81
N ALA A 251 -8.67 -12.16 -8.97
CA ALA A 251 -7.75 -12.70 -9.95
C ALA A 251 -8.30 -12.45 -11.37
N THR A 252 -7.41 -12.06 -12.28
CA THR A 252 -7.74 -11.78 -13.68
C THR A 252 -6.83 -12.60 -14.58
N ASN A 253 -7.26 -12.86 -15.82
CA ASN A 253 -6.49 -13.63 -16.80
C ASN A 253 -6.13 -15.05 -16.29
N LEU A 254 -7.12 -15.72 -15.71
CA LEU A 254 -7.00 -17.10 -15.25
C LEU A 254 -7.00 -18.06 -16.46
N PRO A 255 -6.20 -19.14 -16.44
CA PRO A 255 -6.30 -20.19 -17.45
C PRO A 255 -7.70 -20.83 -17.43
N GLU A 256 -8.25 -21.10 -18.61
CA GLU A 256 -9.50 -21.83 -18.78
C GLU A 256 -9.16 -23.32 -19.06
N PRO A 257 -9.36 -24.23 -18.08
CA PRO A 257 -9.16 -25.66 -18.32
C PRO A 257 -10.28 -26.22 -19.20
N LEU A 258 -9.99 -27.32 -19.90
CA LEU A 258 -11.01 -28.05 -20.65
C LEU A 258 -12.11 -28.55 -19.72
N ASN A 259 -13.36 -28.53 -20.21
CA ASN A 259 -14.43 -29.27 -19.56
C ASN A 259 -14.28 -30.79 -19.81
N ALA A 260 -15.08 -31.62 -19.14
CA ALA A 260 -14.94 -33.07 -19.18
C ALA A 260 -15.18 -33.65 -20.59
N GLU A 261 -16.12 -33.07 -21.33
CA GLU A 261 -16.46 -33.44 -22.70
C GLU A 261 -15.31 -33.11 -23.68
N GLU A 262 -14.73 -31.91 -23.55
CA GLU A 262 -13.58 -31.46 -24.33
C GLU A 262 -12.31 -32.28 -24.03
N GLU A 263 -12.06 -32.62 -22.76
CA GLU A 263 -10.96 -33.51 -22.38
C GLU A 263 -11.12 -34.89 -23.04
N LEU A 264 -12.33 -35.44 -23.05
CA LEU A 264 -12.63 -36.72 -23.69
C LEU A 264 -12.42 -36.64 -25.22
N GLU A 265 -12.85 -35.56 -25.87
CA GLU A 265 -12.60 -35.36 -27.30
C GLU A 265 -11.11 -35.25 -27.62
N MET A 266 -10.35 -34.52 -26.79
CA MET A 266 -8.90 -34.39 -26.91
C MET A 266 -8.23 -35.75 -26.79
N ARG A 267 -8.61 -36.57 -25.81
CA ARG A 267 -8.08 -37.94 -25.64
C ARG A 267 -8.42 -38.83 -26.83
N LYS A 268 -9.68 -38.86 -27.27
CA LYS A 268 -10.09 -39.61 -28.47
C LYS A 268 -9.26 -39.23 -29.69
N ARG A 269 -9.08 -37.93 -29.95
CA ARG A 269 -8.27 -37.41 -31.06
C ARG A 269 -6.80 -37.81 -30.92
N SER A 270 -6.23 -37.70 -29.72
CA SER A 270 -4.83 -38.07 -29.47
C SER A 270 -4.54 -39.54 -29.75
N TYR A 271 -5.40 -40.45 -29.28
CA TYR A 271 -5.23 -41.89 -29.49
C TYR A 271 -5.48 -42.29 -30.95
N ALA A 272 -6.49 -41.69 -31.59
CA ALA A 272 -6.75 -41.89 -33.01
C ALA A 272 -5.55 -41.45 -33.88
N ASN A 273 -4.97 -40.29 -33.60
CA ASN A 273 -3.79 -39.79 -34.31
C ASN A 273 -2.54 -40.67 -34.10
N ALA A 274 -2.43 -41.31 -32.94
CA ALA A 274 -1.34 -42.22 -32.62
C ALA A 274 -1.60 -43.68 -33.09
N ASN A 275 -2.73 -43.96 -33.76
CA ASN A 275 -3.16 -45.29 -34.19
C ASN A 275 -3.15 -46.33 -33.05
N VAL A 276 -3.51 -45.91 -31.83
CA VAL A 276 -3.62 -46.78 -30.65
C VAL A 276 -5.05 -46.81 -30.13
N THR A 277 -5.47 -47.94 -29.59
CA THR A 277 -6.80 -48.11 -29.03
C THR A 277 -7.01 -47.24 -27.80
N LEU A 278 -8.17 -46.59 -27.72
CA LEU A 278 -8.57 -45.80 -26.55
C LEU A 278 -8.70 -46.73 -25.32
N PRO A 279 -8.01 -46.46 -24.19
CA PRO A 279 -8.13 -47.26 -22.98
C PRO A 279 -9.55 -47.21 -22.41
N ASP A 280 -9.95 -48.28 -21.72
CA ASP A 280 -11.29 -48.38 -21.12
C ASP A 280 -11.63 -47.25 -20.14
N GLY A 281 -10.62 -46.71 -19.44
CA GLY A 281 -10.79 -45.55 -18.55
C GLY A 281 -11.21 -44.26 -19.27
N TRP A 282 -10.99 -44.18 -20.58
CA TRP A 282 -11.43 -43.06 -21.43
C TRP A 282 -12.64 -43.43 -22.30
N ASN A 283 -13.23 -44.61 -22.12
CA ASN A 283 -14.44 -45.01 -22.84
C ASN A 283 -15.68 -44.70 -22.01
N ILE A 284 -16.52 -43.77 -22.47
CA ILE A 284 -17.71 -43.30 -21.75
C ILE A 284 -18.76 -44.40 -21.47
N GLU A 285 -18.81 -45.46 -22.28
CA GLU A 285 -19.72 -46.59 -22.06
C GLU A 285 -19.28 -47.45 -20.88
N LYS A 286 -17.97 -47.49 -20.62
CA LYS A 286 -17.37 -48.23 -19.49
C LYS A 286 -17.10 -47.35 -18.28
N ASN A 287 -16.82 -46.07 -18.51
CA ASN A 287 -16.53 -45.07 -17.50
C ASN A 287 -17.36 -43.79 -17.73
N PRO A 288 -18.68 -43.79 -17.45
CA PRO A 288 -19.50 -42.60 -17.63
C PRO A 288 -19.13 -41.45 -16.68
N TRP A 289 -18.37 -41.71 -15.60
CA TRP A 289 -17.93 -40.68 -14.66
C TRP A 289 -17.19 -39.54 -15.35
N ILE A 290 -16.31 -39.85 -16.29
CA ILE A 290 -15.45 -38.86 -16.97
C ILE A 290 -16.18 -38.02 -18.01
N GLY A 291 -17.43 -38.34 -18.34
CA GLY A 291 -18.22 -37.63 -19.35
C GLY A 291 -19.15 -36.56 -18.77
N THR A 292 -18.91 -36.10 -17.54
CA THR A 292 -19.74 -35.08 -16.90
C THR A 292 -18.86 -34.07 -16.20
N THR A 293 -18.98 -32.81 -16.59
CA THR A 293 -18.34 -31.69 -15.89
C THR A 293 -19.01 -31.45 -14.54
N ARG A 294 -18.25 -31.53 -13.44
CA ARG A 294 -18.72 -31.37 -12.05
C ARG A 294 -18.08 -30.20 -11.32
N THR A 295 -16.81 -29.89 -11.60
CA THR A 295 -16.04 -28.89 -10.84
C THR A 295 -15.25 -27.98 -11.77
N ASN A 296 -15.38 -26.67 -11.56
CA ASN A 296 -14.43 -25.69 -12.07
C ASN A 296 -13.35 -25.45 -11.02
N TRP A 297 -12.23 -26.19 -11.13
CA TRP A 297 -11.17 -26.14 -10.12
C TRP A 297 -10.51 -24.78 -9.98
N MET A 298 -10.50 -23.96 -11.04
CA MET A 298 -9.94 -22.62 -10.97
C MET A 298 -10.82 -21.70 -10.11
N ASP A 299 -12.14 -21.81 -10.26
CA ASP A 299 -13.10 -21.07 -9.43
C ASP A 299 -13.07 -21.52 -7.95
N GLU A 300 -12.84 -22.81 -7.70
CA GLU A 300 -12.78 -23.36 -6.34
C GLU A 300 -11.55 -22.91 -5.51
N ILE A 301 -10.45 -22.53 -6.17
CA ILE A 301 -9.22 -22.12 -5.49
C ILE A 301 -9.07 -20.60 -5.37
N PHE A 302 -9.77 -19.83 -6.20
CA PHE A 302 -9.74 -18.38 -6.18
C PHE A 302 -10.98 -17.80 -5.48
N ARG A 303 -10.84 -16.59 -4.94
CA ARG A 303 -11.92 -15.83 -4.31
C ARG A 303 -11.76 -14.35 -4.61
N THR A 304 -12.86 -13.61 -4.46
CA THR A 304 -12.76 -12.16 -4.26
C THR A 304 -12.19 -11.92 -2.86
N ALA A 305 -11.01 -11.32 -2.79
CA ALA A 305 -10.30 -11.08 -1.54
C ALA A 305 -10.54 -9.65 -1.07
N PHE A 306 -10.82 -9.48 0.22
CA PHE A 306 -11.01 -8.17 0.84
C PHE A 306 -9.72 -7.72 1.53
N TYR A 307 -9.36 -6.45 1.41
CA TYR A 307 -8.29 -5.87 2.19
C TYR A 307 -8.70 -4.58 2.87
N GLN A 308 -8.10 -4.32 4.02
CA GLN A 308 -8.32 -3.12 4.80
C GLN A 308 -7.04 -2.66 5.50
N ARG A 309 -6.89 -1.35 5.65
CA ARG A 309 -5.76 -0.72 6.32
C ARG A 309 -6.24 0.44 7.17
N HIS A 310 -5.70 0.53 8.37
CA HIS A 310 -5.99 1.59 9.32
C HIS A 310 -4.70 2.13 9.87
N ASN A 311 -4.58 3.45 9.93
CA ASN A 311 -3.48 4.13 10.59
C ASN A 311 -4.04 5.26 11.45
N ILE A 312 -3.70 5.26 12.73
CA ILE A 312 -4.01 6.33 13.68
C ILE A 312 -2.69 6.91 14.13
N ALA A 313 -2.52 8.22 14.03
CA ALA A 313 -1.31 8.90 14.49
C ALA A 313 -1.64 10.12 15.35
N LEU A 314 -0.97 10.20 16.49
CA LEU A 314 -0.98 11.35 17.40
C LEU A 314 0.37 12.04 17.33
N ASN A 315 0.39 13.33 17.01
CA ASN A 315 1.57 14.17 17.12
C ASN A 315 1.35 15.24 18.19
N VAL A 316 2.31 15.38 19.09
CA VAL A 316 2.32 16.38 20.16
C VAL A 316 3.70 16.99 20.26
N GLY A 317 3.80 18.31 20.43
CA GLY A 317 5.11 18.91 20.62
C GLY A 317 5.08 20.36 21.08
N THR A 318 6.09 20.71 21.86
CA THR A 318 6.47 22.07 22.25
C THR A 318 7.83 22.39 21.61
N ASP A 319 8.39 23.56 21.90
CA ASP A 319 9.68 23.97 21.34
C ASP A 319 10.85 23.05 21.74
N ASN A 320 10.79 22.41 22.92
CA ASN A 320 11.89 21.58 23.45
C ASN A 320 11.58 20.07 23.45
N TYR A 321 10.37 19.67 23.06
CA TYR A 321 9.93 18.28 23.08
C TYR A 321 8.95 18.01 21.95
N SER A 322 9.13 16.93 21.22
CA SER A 322 8.17 16.49 20.21
C SER A 322 8.05 14.97 20.27
N SER A 323 6.81 14.47 20.22
CA SER A 323 6.51 13.05 20.11
C SER A 323 5.42 12.76 19.09
N ARG A 324 5.62 11.66 18.36
CA ARG A 324 4.65 11.09 17.45
C ARG A 324 4.45 9.62 17.81
N LEU A 325 3.21 9.21 18.02
CA LEU A 325 2.81 7.83 18.25
C LEU A 325 1.86 7.42 17.14
N SER A 326 2.15 6.34 16.41
CA SER A 326 1.26 5.74 15.43
C SER A 326 0.94 4.30 15.76
N PHE A 327 -0.32 3.92 15.50
CA PHE A 327 -0.81 2.55 15.48
C PHE A 327 -1.36 2.25 14.10
N SER A 328 -0.92 1.14 13.53
CA SER A 328 -1.38 0.67 12.23
C SER A 328 -1.84 -0.78 12.28
N PHE A 329 -2.86 -1.06 11.47
CA PHE A 329 -3.43 -2.38 11.27
C PHE A 329 -3.66 -2.60 9.77
N ASP A 330 -3.06 -3.64 9.23
CA ASP A 330 -3.27 -4.07 7.85
C ASP A 330 -3.81 -5.50 7.85
N ASN A 331 -4.88 -5.75 7.09
CA ASN A 331 -5.36 -7.10 6.82
C ASN A 331 -5.54 -7.27 5.32
N ASP A 332 -4.60 -8.00 4.71
CA ASP A 332 -4.57 -8.29 3.28
C ASP A 332 -4.94 -9.77 3.06
N GLU A 333 -6.20 -10.03 2.71
CA GLU A 333 -6.58 -11.37 2.22
C GLU A 333 -6.01 -11.60 0.82
N GLY A 334 -5.54 -12.81 0.55
CA GLY A 334 -5.10 -13.23 -0.78
C GLY A 334 -6.25 -13.75 -1.64
N VAL A 335 -6.09 -13.62 -2.96
CA VAL A 335 -7.05 -14.12 -3.96
C VAL A 335 -7.10 -15.65 -4.02
N LEU A 336 -6.03 -16.34 -3.62
CA LEU A 336 -6.09 -17.77 -3.34
C LEU A 336 -6.76 -18.00 -1.99
N ILE A 337 -7.68 -18.96 -1.91
CA ILE A 337 -8.37 -19.28 -0.66
C ILE A 337 -7.35 -19.66 0.43
N ASN A 338 -7.67 -19.32 1.68
CA ASN A 338 -6.84 -19.59 2.83
C ASN A 338 -5.42 -18.99 2.78
N THR A 339 -5.22 -17.89 2.05
CA THR A 339 -3.97 -17.11 2.07
C THR A 339 -4.25 -15.69 2.57
N TYR A 340 -3.37 -15.14 3.42
CA TYR A 340 -3.50 -13.80 3.98
C TYR A 340 -2.16 -13.28 4.54
N ASN A 341 -2.09 -11.96 4.71
CA ASN A 341 -1.03 -11.29 5.46
C ASN A 341 -1.66 -10.22 6.36
N LYS A 342 -1.40 -10.31 7.66
CA LYS A 342 -2.03 -9.48 8.68
C LYS A 342 -0.95 -8.85 9.54
N ASN A 343 -0.97 -7.53 9.64
CA ASN A 343 0.04 -6.76 10.35
C ASN A 343 -0.59 -5.88 11.41
N TYR A 344 0.05 -5.84 12.57
CA TYR A 344 -0.13 -4.81 13.59
C TYR A 344 1.21 -4.11 13.75
N ALA A 345 1.23 -2.78 13.77
CA ALA A 345 2.44 -2.07 14.12
C ALA A 345 2.17 -0.88 15.03
N ILE A 346 3.08 -0.68 15.98
CA ILE A 346 3.17 0.52 16.79
C ILE A 346 4.49 1.18 16.44
N ARG A 347 4.47 2.49 16.22
CA ARG A 347 5.67 3.28 16.07
C ARG A 347 5.63 4.49 16.97
N TYR A 348 6.70 4.70 17.71
CA TYR A 348 6.92 5.86 18.54
C TYR A 348 8.18 6.58 18.08
N ASN A 349 8.06 7.86 17.80
CA ASN A 349 9.18 8.75 17.56
C ASN A 349 9.15 9.85 18.61
N GLY A 350 10.23 10.02 19.36
CA GLY A 350 10.37 11.05 20.39
C GLY A 350 11.67 11.83 20.21
N LYS A 351 11.61 13.13 20.42
CA LYS A 351 12.78 14.00 20.51
C LYS A 351 12.64 14.92 21.71
N PHE A 352 13.71 15.04 22.49
CA PHE A 352 13.80 15.92 23.65
C PHE A 352 15.09 16.73 23.57
N ASP A 353 14.94 18.03 23.46
CA ASP A 353 16.05 18.98 23.50
C ASP A 353 16.29 19.35 24.97
N LEU A 354 17.31 18.74 25.58
CA LEU A 354 17.72 19.02 26.97
C LEU A 354 18.14 20.48 27.14
N ASN A 355 18.82 21.02 26.12
CA ASN A 355 19.19 22.40 25.96
C ASN A 355 19.56 22.67 24.49
N LYS A 356 20.03 23.88 24.17
CA LYS A 356 20.42 24.27 22.79
C LYS A 356 21.58 23.47 22.17
N TRP A 357 22.27 22.64 22.96
CA TRP A 357 23.42 21.85 22.52
C TRP A 357 23.12 20.35 22.53
N VAL A 358 22.35 19.86 23.50
CA VAL A 358 22.16 18.43 23.73
C VAL A 358 20.72 18.04 23.44
N SER A 359 20.54 17.06 22.56
CA SER A 359 19.24 16.48 22.24
C SER A 359 19.29 14.96 22.29
N ILE A 360 18.25 14.35 22.83
CA ILE A 360 18.05 12.90 22.82
C ILE A 360 16.83 12.60 21.94
N SER A 361 16.91 11.53 21.17
CA SER A 361 15.77 11.03 20.40
C SER A 361 15.66 9.52 20.48
N GLU A 362 14.43 9.02 20.32
CA GLU A 362 14.08 7.61 20.33
C GLU A 362 13.18 7.32 19.13
N ASP A 363 13.48 6.25 18.40
CA ASP A 363 12.62 5.69 17.35
C ASP A 363 12.37 4.22 17.68
N LEU A 364 11.16 3.90 18.14
CA LEU A 364 10.73 2.56 18.49
C LEU A 364 9.70 2.09 17.48
N VAL A 365 9.91 0.91 16.92
CA VAL A 365 8.95 0.21 16.06
C VAL A 365 8.72 -1.17 16.64
N TRP A 366 7.46 -1.53 16.83
CA TRP A 366 7.05 -2.91 17.03
C TRP A 366 6.13 -3.31 15.88
N LYS A 367 6.44 -4.40 15.21
CA LYS A 367 5.62 -4.98 14.14
C LYS A 367 5.33 -6.44 14.43
N ASN A 368 4.06 -6.81 14.39
CA ASN A 368 3.61 -8.19 14.49
C ASN A 368 2.94 -8.59 13.18
N THR A 369 3.49 -9.61 12.54
CA THR A 369 3.00 -10.13 11.26
C THR A 369 2.50 -11.55 11.47
N GLU A 370 1.23 -11.79 11.15
CA GLU A 370 0.65 -13.13 11.04
C GLU A 370 0.31 -13.38 9.57
N ASN A 371 0.78 -14.49 9.02
CA ASN A 371 0.56 -14.77 7.60
C ASN A 371 0.32 -16.24 7.30
N ARG A 372 -0.29 -16.46 6.14
CA ARG A 372 -0.49 -17.77 5.54
C ARG A 372 -0.35 -17.65 4.02
N SER A 373 0.51 -18.50 3.47
CA SER A 373 0.77 -18.59 2.03
C SER A 373 0.98 -20.06 1.63
N LYS A 374 0.87 -20.32 0.33
CA LYS A 374 1.09 -21.62 -0.30
C LYS A 374 2.05 -21.45 -1.47
N ASP A 375 3.01 -22.37 -1.59
CA ASP A 375 3.88 -22.43 -2.76
C ASP A 375 3.07 -22.86 -3.99
N THR A 376 3.03 -21.99 -5.00
CA THR A 376 2.33 -22.23 -6.27
C THR A 376 3.24 -22.77 -7.37
N ASN A 377 4.56 -22.83 -7.14
CA ASN A 377 5.54 -23.24 -8.14
C ASN A 377 5.90 -24.73 -8.05
N ASP A 378 5.46 -25.42 -7.01
CA ASP A 378 5.69 -26.84 -6.85
C ASP A 378 4.97 -27.63 -7.95
N ALA A 379 5.73 -28.44 -8.70
CA ALA A 379 5.23 -29.15 -9.87
C ALA A 379 4.20 -30.25 -9.54
N TYR A 380 4.12 -30.69 -8.28
CA TYR A 380 3.25 -31.79 -7.86
C TYR A 380 2.11 -31.31 -6.94
N THR A 381 2.37 -30.32 -6.09
CA THR A 381 1.50 -29.83 -5.02
C THR A 381 1.22 -28.32 -5.07
N GLY A 382 1.61 -27.65 -6.16
CA GLY A 382 1.26 -26.26 -6.42
C GLY A 382 -0.24 -26.16 -6.74
N PRO A 383 -1.06 -25.47 -5.93
CA PRO A 383 -2.52 -25.53 -6.04
C PRO A 383 -3.06 -25.02 -7.40
N VAL A 384 -2.41 -24.04 -8.02
CA VAL A 384 -2.81 -23.53 -9.34
C VAL A 384 -2.56 -24.58 -10.42
N LEU A 385 -1.40 -25.23 -10.39
CA LEU A 385 -1.06 -26.28 -11.34
C LEU A 385 -1.92 -27.53 -11.11
N SER A 386 -2.14 -27.91 -9.85
CA SER A 386 -3.06 -28.98 -9.47
C SER A 386 -4.49 -28.68 -9.95
N ALA A 387 -4.97 -27.44 -9.91
CA ALA A 387 -6.28 -27.06 -10.45
C ALA A 387 -6.38 -27.18 -11.98
N ILE A 388 -5.27 -26.99 -12.70
CA ILE A 388 -5.21 -27.20 -14.15
C ILE A 388 -5.24 -28.70 -14.48
N TYR A 389 -4.58 -29.54 -13.68
CA TYR A 389 -4.50 -30.99 -13.92
C TYR A 389 -5.68 -31.79 -13.41
N MET A 390 -6.36 -31.32 -12.36
CA MET A 390 -7.47 -32.04 -11.77
C MET A 390 -8.63 -32.09 -12.78
N PRO A 391 -9.18 -33.28 -13.09
CA PRO A 391 -10.19 -33.39 -14.13
C PRO A 391 -11.47 -32.68 -13.72
N ALA A 392 -12.12 -32.00 -14.66
CA ALA A 392 -13.39 -31.30 -14.41
C ALA A 392 -14.51 -32.26 -13.97
N SER A 393 -14.36 -33.57 -14.22
CA SER A 393 -15.28 -34.62 -13.77
C SER A 393 -15.15 -35.00 -12.30
N ALA A 394 -14.05 -34.65 -11.63
CA ALA A 394 -13.89 -34.88 -10.20
C ALA A 394 -14.74 -33.92 -9.35
N THR A 395 -14.93 -34.26 -8.08
CA THR A 395 -15.63 -33.43 -7.10
C THR A 395 -14.67 -32.87 -6.05
N VAL A 396 -14.96 -31.69 -5.50
CA VAL A 396 -14.13 -31.11 -4.41
C VAL A 396 -14.16 -31.99 -3.16
N TYR A 397 -15.34 -32.48 -2.81
CA TYR A 397 -15.57 -33.39 -1.70
C TYR A 397 -16.15 -34.70 -2.21
N ASN A 398 -15.83 -35.81 -1.57
CA ASN A 398 -16.44 -37.10 -1.82
C ASN A 398 -17.93 -37.03 -1.40
N PRO A 399 -18.88 -37.28 -2.32
CA PRO A 399 -20.31 -37.19 -2.00
C PRO A 399 -20.81 -38.24 -1.00
N LEU A 400 -20.03 -39.31 -0.75
CA LEU A 400 -20.44 -40.42 0.11
C LEU A 400 -20.21 -40.13 1.60
N ASP A 401 -19.09 -39.48 1.93
CA ASP A 401 -18.64 -39.32 3.32
C ASP A 401 -18.16 -37.90 3.66
N GLY A 402 -18.13 -36.99 2.68
CA GLY A 402 -17.69 -35.60 2.86
C GLY A 402 -16.17 -35.43 3.00
N THR A 403 -15.38 -36.48 2.78
CA THR A 403 -13.91 -36.38 2.72
C THR A 403 -13.47 -35.65 1.44
N TRP A 404 -12.16 -35.48 1.23
CA TRP A 404 -11.65 -34.82 0.03
C TRP A 404 -11.86 -35.70 -1.20
N GLY A 405 -12.44 -35.12 -2.26
CA GLY A 405 -12.65 -35.85 -3.51
C GLY A 405 -11.35 -36.11 -4.27
N GLY A 406 -11.32 -37.22 -5.01
CA GLY A 406 -10.24 -37.64 -5.90
C GLY A 406 -10.63 -37.54 -7.38
N THR A 407 -9.77 -38.07 -8.27
CA THR A 407 -9.98 -38.05 -9.73
C THR A 407 -11.13 -38.92 -10.21
N THR A 408 -11.61 -39.84 -9.37
CA THR A 408 -12.65 -40.83 -9.71
C THR A 408 -13.65 -40.98 -8.55
N THR A 409 -14.77 -41.64 -8.82
CA THR A 409 -15.75 -41.98 -7.78
C THR A 409 -15.27 -43.17 -6.93
N GLU A 410 -15.55 -43.11 -5.63
CA GLU A 410 -15.33 -44.20 -4.69
C GLU A 410 -16.63 -44.98 -4.39
N ASP A 411 -17.69 -44.71 -5.15
CA ASP A 411 -19.01 -45.36 -4.99
C ASP A 411 -18.94 -46.87 -5.24
N PRO A 412 -19.23 -47.71 -4.22
CA PRO A 412 -19.23 -49.16 -4.37
C PRO A 412 -20.21 -49.68 -5.43
N GLU A 413 -21.36 -49.01 -5.62
CA GLU A 413 -22.34 -49.43 -6.64
C GLU A 413 -21.82 -49.16 -8.05
N TYR A 414 -21.13 -48.03 -8.25
CA TYR A 414 -20.46 -47.70 -9.50
C TYR A 414 -19.38 -48.75 -9.82
N ILE A 415 -18.52 -49.06 -8.85
CA ILE A 415 -17.44 -50.03 -9.02
C ILE A 415 -18.00 -51.43 -9.30
N ALA A 416 -19.07 -51.85 -8.61
CA ALA A 416 -19.71 -53.13 -8.86
C ALA A 416 -20.33 -53.21 -10.27
N LYS A 417 -20.91 -52.12 -10.77
CA LYS A 417 -21.55 -52.06 -12.09
C LYS A 417 -20.55 -52.06 -13.25
N TYR A 418 -19.46 -51.29 -13.13
CA TYR A 418 -18.49 -51.09 -14.22
C TYR A 418 -17.18 -51.87 -14.04
N GLY A 419 -17.03 -52.59 -12.92
CA GLY A 419 -15.88 -53.44 -12.59
C GLY A 419 -14.63 -52.69 -12.10
N SER A 420 -14.61 -51.36 -12.17
CA SER A 420 -13.51 -50.50 -11.72
C SER A 420 -14.00 -49.05 -11.55
N ASN A 421 -13.28 -48.24 -10.78
CA ASN A 421 -13.41 -46.78 -10.80
C ASN A 421 -12.45 -46.09 -11.77
N PHE A 422 -11.55 -46.84 -12.42
CA PHE A 422 -10.56 -46.32 -13.36
C PHE A 422 -9.60 -45.27 -12.76
N ALA A 423 -9.21 -45.41 -11.49
CA ALA A 423 -8.34 -44.46 -10.78
C ALA A 423 -7.06 -44.06 -11.54
N GLY A 424 -6.49 -44.95 -12.35
CA GLY A 424 -5.29 -44.68 -13.15
C GLY A 424 -5.52 -43.85 -14.43
N ALA A 425 -6.76 -43.54 -14.82
CA ALA A 425 -7.05 -42.86 -16.08
C ALA A 425 -6.48 -41.43 -16.15
N HIS A 426 -6.53 -40.71 -15.02
CA HIS A 426 -6.06 -39.33 -14.90
C HIS A 426 -4.66 -39.21 -14.28
N GLY A 427 -4.04 -40.33 -13.89
CA GLY A 427 -2.77 -40.34 -13.17
C GLY A 427 -2.86 -39.72 -11.77
N ASP A 428 -1.71 -39.33 -11.23
CA ASP A 428 -1.61 -38.70 -9.92
C ASP A 428 -1.99 -37.22 -10.01
N ALA A 429 -3.18 -36.87 -9.51
CA ALA A 429 -3.60 -35.48 -9.31
C ALA A 429 -3.99 -35.27 -7.86
N VAL A 430 -3.63 -34.10 -7.32
CA VAL A 430 -3.90 -33.73 -5.94
C VAL A 430 -5.02 -32.70 -5.90
N ASN A 431 -6.02 -32.92 -5.06
CA ASN A 431 -7.13 -31.98 -4.88
C ASN A 431 -6.58 -30.60 -4.41
N PRO A 432 -6.71 -29.53 -5.22
CA PRO A 432 -6.08 -28.25 -4.92
C PRO A 432 -6.77 -27.51 -3.77
N VAL A 433 -8.07 -27.74 -3.56
CA VAL A 433 -8.80 -27.17 -2.40
C VAL A 433 -8.29 -27.80 -1.11
N ARG A 434 -8.02 -29.11 -1.10
CA ARG A 434 -7.36 -29.78 0.02
C ARG A 434 -6.00 -29.15 0.30
N LEU A 435 -5.18 -28.92 -0.73
CA LEU A 435 -3.84 -28.34 -0.58
C LEU A 435 -3.85 -26.95 0.07
N LEU A 436 -4.93 -26.19 -0.13
CA LEU A 436 -5.13 -24.87 0.46
C LEU A 436 -5.78 -24.93 1.84
N ARG A 437 -6.77 -25.79 2.07
CA ARG A 437 -7.56 -25.81 3.33
C ARG A 437 -7.05 -26.75 4.40
N ALA A 438 -6.44 -27.88 4.04
CA ALA A 438 -6.01 -28.90 5.00
C ALA A 438 -4.74 -28.49 5.78
N GLU A 439 -3.93 -27.62 5.19
CA GLU A 439 -2.72 -27.12 5.86
C GLU A 439 -3.08 -26.11 6.95
N ASN A 440 -2.89 -26.50 8.21
CA ASN A 440 -2.99 -25.58 9.33
C ASN A 440 -1.63 -24.98 9.65
N ARG A 441 -1.22 -24.01 8.82
CA ARG A 441 -0.01 -23.21 9.05
C ARG A 441 -0.36 -22.03 9.95
N PHE A 442 0.39 -21.91 11.03
CA PHE A 442 0.45 -20.72 11.87
C PHE A 442 1.86 -20.16 11.74
N ASN A 443 1.99 -18.92 11.28
CA ASN A 443 3.27 -18.25 11.16
C ASN A 443 3.11 -16.81 11.67
N ARG A 444 3.78 -16.52 12.78
CA ARG A 444 3.74 -15.21 13.42
C ARG A 444 5.15 -14.73 13.74
N THR A 445 5.47 -13.55 13.25
CA THR A 445 6.72 -12.86 13.55
C THR A 445 6.43 -11.62 14.38
N SER A 446 7.16 -11.43 15.48
CA SER A 446 7.19 -10.18 16.24
C SER A 446 8.58 -9.58 16.08
N ASP A 447 8.65 -8.34 15.61
CA ASP A 447 9.90 -7.63 15.33
C ASP A 447 9.89 -6.30 16.07
N VAL A 448 10.85 -6.09 16.97
CA VAL A 448 11.02 -4.86 17.75
C VAL A 448 12.33 -4.22 17.37
N TRP A 449 12.26 -2.96 16.96
CA TRP A 449 13.42 -2.11 16.69
C TRP A 449 13.35 -0.89 17.60
N SER A 450 14.45 -0.56 18.27
CA SER A 450 14.59 0.67 19.05
C SER A 450 15.90 1.33 18.66
N THR A 451 15.85 2.61 18.31
CA THR A 451 17.01 3.42 17.98
C THR A 451 17.03 4.63 18.87
N THR A 452 17.95 4.64 19.82
CA THR A 452 18.23 5.80 20.68
C THR A 452 19.38 6.59 20.07
N SER A 453 19.20 7.90 19.94
CA SER A 453 20.25 8.79 19.46
C SER A 453 20.52 9.92 20.43
N LEU A 454 21.79 10.15 20.73
CA LEU A 454 22.30 11.32 21.44
C LEU A 454 22.99 12.24 20.43
N GLN A 455 22.60 13.49 20.40
CA GLN A 455 23.23 14.51 19.59
C GLN A 455 23.75 15.64 20.47
N ILE A 456 24.99 16.06 20.20
CA ILE A 456 25.64 17.21 20.83
C ILE A 456 26.05 18.16 19.71
N ALA A 457 25.35 19.28 19.61
CA ALA A 457 25.62 20.36 18.67
C ALA A 457 26.60 21.38 19.25
N ASN A 458 27.39 22.00 18.37
CA ASN A 458 28.33 23.07 18.71
C ASN A 458 29.39 22.67 19.76
N ILE A 459 29.97 21.46 19.67
CA ILE A 459 31.16 21.09 20.46
C ILE A 459 32.27 22.13 20.24
N ILE A 460 32.42 22.50 18.98
CA ILE A 460 33.00 23.74 18.48
C ILE A 460 32.04 24.29 17.43
N GLN A 461 32.13 25.58 17.09
CA GLN A 461 31.19 26.20 16.14
C GLN A 461 31.12 25.40 14.82
N GLY A 462 29.92 24.92 14.48
CA GLY A 462 29.67 24.13 13.27
C GLY A 462 29.94 22.62 13.40
N LEU A 463 30.54 22.14 14.49
CA LEU A 463 30.76 20.70 14.73
C LEU A 463 29.60 20.10 15.54
N LYS A 464 28.98 19.07 14.97
CA LYS A 464 27.93 18.27 15.61
C LYS A 464 28.40 16.83 15.76
N PHE A 465 28.26 16.29 16.97
CA PHE A 465 28.46 14.87 17.26
C PHE A 465 27.10 14.18 17.39
N THR A 466 27.00 12.97 16.85
CA THR A 466 25.80 12.13 16.96
C THR A 466 26.24 10.70 17.25
N SER A 467 25.72 10.13 18.34
CA SER A 467 25.83 8.72 18.66
C SER A 467 24.45 8.08 18.49
N ARG A 468 24.40 6.92 17.83
CA ARG A 468 23.16 6.14 17.65
C ARG A 468 23.40 4.71 18.12
N PHE A 469 22.46 4.19 18.89
CA PHE A 469 22.42 2.80 19.29
C PHE A 469 21.11 2.20 18.81
N THR A 470 21.19 1.10 18.06
CA THR A 470 20.01 0.38 17.57
C THR A 470 19.98 -1.02 18.15
N TYR A 471 18.83 -1.41 18.68
CA TYR A 471 18.52 -2.75 19.15
C TYR A 471 17.41 -3.35 18.28
N ASN A 472 17.62 -4.58 17.80
CA ASN A 472 16.59 -5.39 17.13
C ASN A 472 16.37 -6.67 17.93
N LEU A 473 15.10 -6.97 18.24
CA LEU A 473 14.66 -8.28 18.69
C LEU A 473 13.57 -8.83 17.78
N LYS A 474 13.89 -9.89 17.04
CA LYS A 474 12.95 -10.63 16.19
C LYS A 474 12.65 -12.01 16.77
N THR A 475 11.37 -12.28 17.00
CA THR A 475 10.86 -13.58 17.46
C THR A 475 9.95 -14.18 16.41
N ASN A 476 10.25 -15.41 15.99
CA ASN A 476 9.42 -16.16 15.05
C ASN A 476 8.73 -17.30 15.79
N ASN A 477 7.41 -17.36 15.73
CA ASN A 477 6.62 -18.46 16.24
C ASN A 477 5.86 -19.09 15.08
N TYR A 478 6.20 -20.33 14.75
CA TYR A 478 5.57 -21.05 13.67
C TYR A 478 5.13 -22.45 14.13
N LYS A 479 4.01 -22.91 13.58
CA LYS A 479 3.55 -24.28 13.67
C LYS A 479 3.15 -24.73 12.27
N ASN A 480 3.75 -25.82 11.83
CA ASN A 480 3.47 -26.42 10.53
C ASN A 480 3.02 -27.86 10.74
N PHE A 481 1.85 -28.20 10.22
CA PHE A 481 1.40 -29.58 10.10
C PHE A 481 1.26 -29.88 8.60
N ARG A 482 2.05 -30.84 8.13
CA ARG A 482 1.96 -31.41 6.79
C ARG A 482 1.45 -32.85 6.95
N PRO A 483 0.18 -33.12 6.62
CA PRO A 483 -0.40 -34.45 6.76
C PRO A 483 0.25 -35.47 5.83
#